data_AF-A0A9E3LCA5-F1
#
_entry.id   AF-A0A9E3LCA5-F1
#
_cell.length_a   1.000
_cell.length_b   1.000
_cell.length_c   1.000
_cell.angle_alpha   90.00
_cell.angle_beta   90.00
_cell.angle_gamma   90.00
#
_symmetry.space_group_name_H-M   'P 1'
#
loop_
_entity.id
_entity.type
_entity.pdbx_description
1 polymer ?
#
loop_
_entity_poly.entity_id
_entity_poly.type
_entity_poly.pdbx_seq_one_letter_code
_entity_poly.pdbx_strand_id
1 'polypeptide(L)'
;MNRQRFHVKKGDQVQVISGNHKGATGKILQVLTKKQQVLVEGVRMIKKTQRKSQEYPTGAILTREGPIHISNVKLLQPAEKPPKKNQDRREGGGE
;
A
#
# COMPACT_ATOMS: atom_id res chain seq x y z
N MET A 1 13.54 13.29 13.29
CA MET A 1 12.76 12.13 12.78
C MET A 1 12.61 12.25 11.27
N ASN A 2 13.27 11.39 10.50
CA ASN A 2 13.20 11.44 9.03
C ASN A 2 11.80 11.08 8.55
N ARG A 3 11.08 12.06 7.99
CA ARG A 3 9.79 11.87 7.35
C ARG A 3 10.00 11.33 5.95
N GLN A 4 9.96 10.01 5.80
CA GLN A 4 10.00 9.36 4.48
C GLN A 4 8.83 9.87 3.62
N ARG A 5 9.14 10.34 2.40
CA ARG A 5 8.14 10.82 1.45
C ARG A 5 7.55 9.63 0.71
N PHE A 6 6.27 9.36 0.95
CA PHE A 6 5.52 8.33 0.24
C PHE A 6 4.63 8.95 -0.83
N HIS A 7 4.55 8.28 -1.98
CA HIS A 7 3.72 8.71 -3.10
C HIS A 7 2.23 8.42 -2.89
N VAL A 8 1.87 7.66 -1.85
CA VAL A 8 0.51 7.19 -1.56
C VAL A 8 0.11 7.51 -0.12
N LYS A 9 -1.19 7.69 0.11
CA LYS A 9 -1.79 7.98 1.41
C LYS A 9 -2.94 7.01 1.72
N LYS A 10 -3.34 6.96 2.99
CA LYS A 10 -4.54 6.22 3.41
C LYS A 10 -5.76 6.80 2.68
N GLY A 11 -6.56 5.93 2.08
CA GLY A 11 -7.76 6.30 1.34
C GLY A 11 -7.58 6.46 -0.18
N ASP A 12 -6.35 6.45 -0.69
CA ASP A 12 -6.11 6.51 -2.12
C ASP A 12 -6.49 5.19 -2.82
N GLN A 13 -6.96 5.30 -4.05
CA GLN A 13 -7.20 4.16 -4.92
C GLN A 13 -5.94 3.83 -5.71
N VAL A 14 -5.51 2.57 -5.64
CA VAL A 14 -4.27 2.10 -6.25
C VAL A 14 -4.46 0.82 -7.05
N GLN A 15 -3.59 0.63 -8.04
CA GLN A 15 -3.40 -0.61 -8.76
C GLN A 15 -2.05 -1.23 -8.42
N VAL A 16 -2.02 -2.56 -8.30
CA VAL A 16 -0.76 -3.30 -8.17
C VAL A 16 -0.09 -3.42 -9.54
N ILE A 17 1.15 -2.95 -9.64
CA ILE A 17 1.95 -2.95 -10.88
C ILE A 17 2.65 -4.31 -11.07
N SER A 18 3.09 -4.93 -9.98
CA SER A 18 3.99 -6.08 -9.99
C SER A 18 3.71 -7.05 -8.83
N GLY A 19 4.09 -8.32 -9.04
CA GLY A 19 3.87 -9.43 -8.09
C GLY A 19 2.66 -10.30 -8.43
N ASN A 20 2.33 -11.24 -7.53
CA ASN A 20 1.28 -12.25 -7.76
C ASN A 20 -0.12 -11.67 -7.96
N HIS A 21 -0.34 -10.43 -7.51
CA HIS A 21 -1.63 -9.75 -7.62
C HIS A 21 -1.59 -8.59 -8.62
N LYS A 22 -0.73 -8.66 -9.65
CA LYS A 22 -0.62 -7.65 -10.71
C LYS A 22 -1.99 -7.38 -11.35
N GLY A 23 -2.32 -6.10 -11.53
CA GLY A 23 -3.56 -5.64 -12.13
C GLY A 23 -4.72 -5.49 -11.14
N ALA A 24 -4.63 -6.07 -9.94
CA ALA A 24 -5.62 -5.87 -8.90
C ALA A 24 -5.68 -4.40 -8.48
N THR A 25 -6.90 -3.91 -8.25
CA THR A 25 -7.17 -2.54 -7.84
C THR A 25 -7.85 -2.55 -6.48
N GLY A 26 -7.59 -1.53 -5.67
CA GLY A 26 -8.18 -1.44 -4.33
C GLY A 26 -7.83 -0.14 -3.63
N LYS A 27 -8.49 0.09 -2.50
CA LYS A 27 -8.27 1.26 -1.65
C LYS A 27 -7.22 0.97 -0.60
N ILE A 28 -6.39 1.96 -0.27
CA ILE A 28 -5.43 1.84 0.83
C ILE A 28 -6.15 1.99 2.17
N LEU A 29 -6.17 0.91 2.96
CA LEU A 29 -6.71 0.89 4.33
C LEU A 29 -5.74 1.51 5.34
N GLN A 30 -4.45 1.18 5.20
CA GLN A 30 -3.43 1.65 6.11
C GLN A 30 -2.06 1.69 5.43
N VAL A 31 -1.25 2.68 5.80
CA VAL A 31 0.15 2.81 5.38
C VAL A 31 1.05 2.49 6.57
N LEU A 32 1.84 1.44 6.47
CA LEU A 32 2.87 1.04 7.41
C LEU A 32 4.18 1.76 7.07
N THR A 33 4.28 3.03 7.46
CA THR A 33 5.42 3.91 7.16
C THR A 33 6.77 3.34 7.61
N LYS A 34 6.81 2.65 8.77
CA LYS A 34 8.03 2.02 9.31
C LYS A 34 8.57 0.91 8.41
N LYS A 35 7.69 0.16 7.73
CA LYS A 35 8.05 -1.00 6.90
C LYS A 35 7.94 -0.73 5.41
N GLN A 36 7.61 0.50 5.02
CA GLN A 36 7.36 0.88 3.64
C GLN A 36 6.34 -0.05 2.96
N GLN A 37 5.23 -0.30 3.65
CA GLN A 37 4.19 -1.22 3.20
C GLN A 37 2.81 -0.57 3.27
N VAL A 38 1.90 -1.02 2.42
CA VAL A 38 0.50 -0.58 2.38
C VAL A 38 -0.44 -1.77 2.43
N LEU A 39 -1.52 -1.65 3.18
CA LEU A 39 -2.64 -2.59 3.17
C LEU A 39 -3.63 -2.11 2.13
N VAL A 40 -3.88 -2.94 1.11
CA VAL A 40 -4.82 -2.65 0.03
C VAL A 40 -6.01 -3.60 0.16
N GLU A 41 -7.21 -3.03 0.14
CA GLU A 41 -8.46 -3.77 0.23
C GLU A 41 -8.58 -4.81 -0.89
N GLY A 42 -8.96 -6.04 -0.52
CA GLY A 42 -9.18 -7.13 -1.48
C GLY A 42 -7.92 -7.71 -2.13
N VAL A 43 -6.73 -7.22 -1.77
CA VAL A 43 -5.46 -7.67 -2.35
C VAL A 43 -4.62 -8.41 -1.31
N ARG A 44 -3.96 -9.50 -1.76
CA ARG A 44 -3.08 -10.32 -0.91
C ARG A 44 -3.80 -10.88 0.32
N MET A 45 -4.94 -11.53 0.13
CA MET A 45 -5.67 -12.19 1.22
C MET A 45 -4.86 -13.34 1.83
N ILE A 46 -4.60 -13.24 3.13
CA ILE A 46 -3.90 -14.23 3.93
C ILE A 46 -4.91 -14.89 4.86
N LYS A 47 -5.00 -16.22 4.78
CA LYS A 47 -5.75 -17.02 5.76
C LYS A 47 -4.88 -17.18 7.01
N LYS A 48 -5.32 -16.61 8.13
CA LYS A 48 -4.67 -16.74 9.42
C LYS A 48 -5.54 -17.56 10.35
N THR A 49 -5.04 -18.73 10.72
CA THR A 49 -5.66 -19.57 11.74
C THR A 49 -5.44 -18.92 13.10
N GLN A 50 -6.53 -18.58 13.78
CA GLN A 50 -6.47 -18.04 15.13
C GLN A 50 -6.70 -19.18 16.13
N ARG A 51 -5.79 -19.29 17.10
CA ARG A 51 -5.95 -20.21 18.23
C ARG A 51 -7.19 -19.79 19.03
N LYS A 52 -7.81 -20.77 19.69
CA LYS A 52 -8.97 -20.53 20.56
C LYS A 52 -8.65 -19.41 21.55
N SER A 53 -9.54 -18.42 21.61
CA SER A 53 -9.42 -17.25 22.48
C SER A 53 -10.81 -16.89 23.01
N GLN A 54 -10.89 -16.00 24.00
CA GLN A 54 -12.16 -15.53 24.57
C GLN A 54 -13.12 -14.98 23.49
N GLU A 55 -12.56 -14.30 22.47
CA GLU A 55 -13.33 -13.77 21.34
C GLU A 55 -13.72 -14.85 20.31
N TYR A 56 -12.99 -15.97 20.24
CA TYR A 56 -13.19 -17.04 19.26
C TYR A 56 -13.06 -18.42 19.95
N PRO A 57 -14.10 -18.87 20.68
CA PRO A 57 -14.04 -20.07 21.53
C PRO A 57 -13.80 -21.36 20.73
N THR A 58 -14.32 -21.45 19.50
CA THR A 58 -14.14 -22.62 18.62
C THR A 58 -12.84 -22.57 17.81
N GLY A 59 -12.13 -21.43 17.82
CA GLY A 59 -11.10 -21.10 16.84
C GLY A 59 -11.73 -20.65 15.51
N ALA A 60 -11.03 -19.76 14.79
CA ALA A 60 -11.53 -19.21 13.53
C ALA A 60 -10.42 -19.12 12.48
N ILE A 61 -10.76 -19.36 11.22
CA ILE A 61 -9.90 -19.07 10.08
C ILE A 61 -10.26 -17.66 9.62
N LEU A 62 -9.46 -16.68 10.05
CA LEU A 62 -9.67 -15.29 9.67
C LEU A 62 -8.98 -15.02 8.34
N THR A 63 -9.72 -14.42 7.40
CA THR A 63 -9.11 -13.88 6.18
C THR A 63 -8.75 -12.43 6.44
N ARG A 64 -7.49 -12.06 6.21
CA ARG A 64 -7.01 -10.68 6.36
C ARG A 64 -6.23 -10.25 5.15
N GLU A 65 -6.28 -8.96 4.83
CA GLU A 65 -5.48 -8.36 3.79
C GLU A 65 -4.01 -8.37 4.17
N GLY A 66 -3.17 -8.57 3.17
CA GLY A 66 -1.73 -8.63 3.31
C GLY A 66 -1.10 -7.28 2.96
N PRO A 67 0.04 -6.93 3.59
CA PRO A 67 0.78 -5.74 3.22
C PRO A 67 1.43 -5.91 1.84
N ILE A 68 1.52 -4.84 1.07
CA ILE A 68 2.20 -4.77 -0.24
C ILE A 68 3.25 -3.67 -0.16
N HIS A 69 4.40 -3.85 -0.81
CA HIS A 69 5.43 -2.82 -0.83
C HIS A 69 4.97 -1.61 -1.66
N ILE A 70 5.29 -0.40 -1.21
CA ILE A 70 4.82 0.85 -1.84
C ILE A 70 5.28 0.99 -3.30
N SER A 71 6.45 0.43 -3.64
CA SER A 71 6.96 0.45 -5.01
C SER A 71 6.15 -0.39 -5.99
N ASN A 72 5.34 -1.34 -5.48
CA ASN A 72 4.55 -2.25 -6.31
C ASN A 72 3.12 -1.73 -6.52
N VAL A 73 2.79 -0.53 -6.05
CA VAL A 73 1.48 0.09 -6.22
C VAL A 73 1.57 1.42 -6.97
N LYS A 74 0.55 1.70 -7.77
CA LYS A 74 0.39 2.94 -8.54
C LYS A 74 -0.93 3.59 -8.19
N LEU A 75 -0.94 4.91 -7.99
CA LEU A 75 -2.18 5.68 -7.86
C LEU A 75 -3.01 5.59 -9.14
N LEU A 76 -4.28 5.23 -9.00
CA LEU A 76 -5.27 5.14 -10.07
C LEU A 76 -6.08 6.43 -10.24
N GLN A 77 -5.48 7.61 -10.04
CA GLN A 77 -6.23 8.86 -10.19
C GLN A 77 -7.05 8.85 -11.50
N PRO A 78 -8.36 9.13 -11.44
CA PRO A 78 -9.18 9.20 -12.63
C PRO A 78 -8.58 10.27 -13.56
N ALA A 79 -8.72 10.03 -14.86
CA ALA A 79 -8.11 10.77 -15.94
C ALA A 79 -8.11 12.31 -15.73
N GLU A 80 -7.10 12.96 -16.34
CA GLU A 80 -6.96 14.42 -16.58
C GLU A 80 -5.81 15.18 -15.89
N LYS A 81 -4.72 14.54 -15.45
CA LYS A 81 -3.46 15.31 -15.32
C LYS A 81 -2.29 14.61 -16.03
N PRO A 82 -1.61 15.29 -16.97
CA PRO A 82 -0.40 14.76 -17.60
C PRO A 82 0.63 14.41 -16.53
N PRO A 83 1.55 13.46 -16.80
CA PRO A 83 2.52 13.02 -15.82
C PRO A 83 3.30 14.23 -15.31
N LYS A 84 3.12 14.59 -14.03
CA LYS A 84 3.99 15.56 -13.38
C LYS A 84 5.37 14.92 -13.31
N LYS A 85 6.18 15.22 -14.33
CA LYS A 85 7.63 15.08 -14.37
C LYS A 85 8.15 15.66 -13.06
N ASN A 86 8.62 14.80 -12.16
CA ASN A 86 9.30 15.24 -10.95
C ASN A 86 10.56 15.98 -11.41
N GLN A 87 10.49 17.31 -11.44
CA GLN A 87 11.66 18.19 -11.42
C GLN A 87 12.34 17.94 -10.08
N ASP A 88 13.35 17.06 -10.04
CA ASP A 88 14.43 17.22 -9.08
C ASP A 88 15.29 18.38 -9.60
N ARG A 89 14.78 19.62 -9.52
CA ARG A 89 15.62 20.81 -9.62
C ARG A 89 16.40 20.88 -8.32
N ARG A 90 17.58 20.27 -8.29
CA ARG A 90 18.67 20.75 -7.45
C ARG A 90 19.45 21.77 -8.27
N GLU A 91 18.95 23.01 -8.27
CA GLU A 91 19.77 24.18 -8.57
C GLU A 91 20.29 24.72 -7.23
N GLY A 92 21.61 24.95 -7.18
CA GLY A 92 22.39 25.37 -6.01
C GLY A 92 23.51 24.36 -5.73
N GLY A 93 24.75 24.48 -6.23
CA GLY A 93 25.50 25.69 -6.61
C GLY A 93 26.43 26.06 -5.46
N GLY A 94 27.75 25.95 -5.68
CA GLY A 94 28.80 26.38 -4.75
C GLY A 94 30.07 25.54 -4.93
N GLU A 95 31.16 26.21 -5.26
CA GLU A 95 32.52 25.71 -5.58
C GLU A 95 33.11 24.63 -4.67
#